data_AF-A0A162ZP24-F1
#
_entry.id   AF-A0A162ZP24-F1
#
_cell.length_a   1.000
_cell.length_b   1.000
_cell.length_c   1.000
_cell.angle_alpha   90.00
_cell.angle_beta   90.00
_cell.angle_gamma   90.00
#
_symmetry.space_group_name_H-M   'P 1'
#
loop_
_entity.id
_entity.type
_entity.pdbx_description
1 polymer ?
#
loop_
_entity_poly.entity_id
_entity_poly.type
_entity_poly.pdbx_seq_one_letter_code
_entity_poly.pdbx_strand_id
1 'polypeptide(L)'
;MASGSNVWVAYIRRPTSQLETLKIDHDFLSQDLYSYLKCHCPYLSRLAFYIEPYGNVDPLVNTLAAFDQDGALPITSLSITANLMVANRLTSSLNKWFPRVRQLDLSCFDIGRATNNNFCVDLNQMNLSYLSLDLGRFFESNNNTPSASVVALQVVTPQNSTTLWYQIEDEKWKTDKRNVLKNGIHLINVPAAVKQENQMLSDTTIVITVKELLELVGFLAYH
;
A
#
# COMPACT_ATOMS: atom_id res chain seq x y z
N MET A 1 -23.05 27.92 62.76
CA MET A 1 -23.45 27.84 61.34
C MET A 1 -22.20 28.09 60.49
N ALA A 2 -21.56 27.04 60.00
CA ALA A 2 -20.36 27.15 59.16
C ALA A 2 -20.80 27.21 57.69
N SER A 3 -20.49 28.33 57.03
CA SER A 3 -20.72 28.56 55.61
C SER A 3 -19.79 27.66 54.80
N GLY A 4 -20.36 26.71 54.07
CA GLY A 4 -19.63 25.83 53.15
C GLY A 4 -19.38 26.54 51.84
N SER A 5 -18.11 26.87 51.59
CA SER A 5 -17.64 27.43 50.31
C SER A 5 -17.77 26.37 49.22
N ASN A 6 -18.76 26.51 48.33
CA ASN A 6 -18.83 25.70 47.11
C ASN A 6 -17.74 26.16 46.13
N VAL A 7 -16.66 25.40 46.04
CA VAL A 7 -15.62 25.57 45.02
C VAL A 7 -16.17 24.98 43.71
N TRP A 8 -16.55 25.84 42.78
CA TRP A 8 -16.90 25.44 41.42
C TRP A 8 -15.61 25.10 40.66
N VAL A 9 -15.32 23.81 40.50
CA VAL A 9 -14.25 23.35 39.59
C VAL A 9 -14.80 23.40 38.17
N ALA A 10 -14.42 24.42 37.40
CA ALA A 10 -14.70 24.48 35.98
C ALA A 10 -13.85 23.43 35.25
N TYR A 11 -14.50 22.39 34.70
CA TYR A 11 -13.83 21.42 33.84
C TYR A 11 -13.58 22.04 32.47
N ILE A 12 -12.40 22.65 32.28
CA ILE A 12 -11.94 23.07 30.97
C ILE A 12 -11.63 21.80 30.17
N ARG A 13 -12.53 21.43 29.25
CA ARG A 13 -12.24 20.37 28.27
C ARG A 13 -11.07 20.84 27.42
N ARG A 14 -10.01 20.02 27.37
CA ARG A 14 -8.90 20.28 26.45
C ARG A 14 -9.44 20.25 25.02
N PRO A 15 -9.06 21.21 24.16
CA PRO A 15 -9.48 21.20 22.78
C PRO A 15 -9.02 19.89 22.11
N THR A 16 -9.95 19.19 21.47
CA THR A 16 -9.67 18.01 20.65
C THR A 16 -9.44 18.45 19.21
N SER A 17 -8.33 18.01 18.60
CA SER A 17 -8.06 18.33 17.20
C SER A 17 -9.12 17.72 16.29
N GLN A 18 -9.51 18.46 15.24
CA GLN A 18 -10.40 18.01 14.16
C GLN A 18 -9.60 17.51 12.94
N LEU A 19 -8.31 17.20 13.13
CA LEU A 19 -7.45 16.74 12.05
C LEU A 19 -7.91 15.36 11.56
N GLU A 20 -8.35 15.28 10.30
CA GLU A 20 -8.78 14.03 9.67
C GLU A 20 -7.71 13.42 8.75
N THR A 21 -6.91 14.27 8.12
CA THR A 21 -5.88 13.90 7.14
C THR A 21 -4.57 14.55 7.51
N LEU A 22 -3.50 13.75 7.55
CA LEU A 22 -2.14 14.23 7.69
C LEU A 22 -1.32 13.81 6.47
N LYS A 23 -0.70 14.78 5.82
CA LYS A 23 0.33 14.54 4.81
C LYS A 23 1.65 14.98 5.42
N ILE A 24 2.64 14.10 5.40
CA ILE A 24 3.91 14.35 6.09
C ILE A 24 5.06 13.73 5.31
N ASP A 25 6.20 14.42 5.32
CA ASP A 25 7.46 13.81 4.93
C ASP A 25 7.87 12.77 5.98
N HIS A 26 8.41 11.64 5.53
CA HIS A 26 8.85 10.57 6.42
C HIS A 26 9.85 11.02 7.49
N ASP A 27 10.69 12.01 7.20
CA ASP A 27 11.71 12.52 8.12
C ASP A 27 11.11 13.24 9.34
N PHE A 28 9.86 13.70 9.25
CA PHE A 28 9.20 14.42 10.34
C PHE A 28 8.35 13.52 11.24
N LEU A 29 8.14 12.24 10.90
CA LEU A 29 7.38 11.34 11.76
C LEU A 29 8.26 10.75 12.88
N SER A 30 8.37 11.50 13.97
CA SER A 30 9.01 11.05 15.20
C SER A 30 8.04 10.30 16.14
N GLN A 31 8.58 9.59 17.13
CA GLN A 31 7.77 8.94 18.17
C GLN A 31 6.96 9.94 19.00
N ASP A 32 7.50 11.14 19.25
CA ASP A 32 6.80 12.20 19.98
C ASP A 32 5.60 12.72 19.17
N LEU A 33 5.80 12.96 17.88
CA LEU A 33 4.71 13.37 17.00
C LEU A 33 3.65 12.26 16.92
N TYR A 34 4.07 11.00 16.75
CA TYR A 34 3.14 9.87 16.72
C TYR A 34 2.30 9.79 18.01
N SER A 35 2.95 9.92 19.17
CA SER A 35 2.29 9.93 20.48
C SER A 35 1.30 11.09 20.62
N TYR A 36 1.67 12.27 20.13
CA TYR A 36 0.80 13.43 20.11
C TYR A 36 -0.45 13.18 19.24
N LEU A 37 -0.26 12.70 18.01
CA LEU A 37 -1.35 12.39 17.09
C LEU A 37 -2.33 11.38 17.71
N LYS A 38 -1.80 10.35 18.37
CA LYS A 38 -2.62 9.34 19.05
C LYS A 38 -3.48 9.94 20.16
N CYS A 39 -2.90 10.80 20.99
CA CYS A 39 -3.58 11.37 22.16
C CYS A 39 -4.54 12.51 21.80
N HIS A 40 -4.27 13.25 20.72
CA HIS A 40 -4.93 14.53 20.47
C HIS A 40 -5.68 14.61 19.14
N CYS A 41 -5.54 13.64 18.25
CA CYS A 41 -6.19 13.62 16.93
C CYS A 41 -7.08 12.38 16.75
N PRO A 42 -8.20 12.27 17.49
CA PRO A 42 -9.07 11.08 17.43
C PRO A 42 -9.76 10.88 16.08
N TYR A 43 -9.86 11.92 15.25
CA TYR A 43 -10.46 11.86 13.92
C TYR A 43 -9.47 11.57 12.79
N LEU A 44 -8.17 11.46 13.11
CA LEU A 44 -7.14 11.19 12.11
C LEU A 44 -7.33 9.79 11.54
N SER A 45 -7.81 9.73 10.31
CA SER A 45 -8.14 8.48 9.61
C SER A 45 -7.35 8.30 8.33
N ARG A 46 -6.69 9.36 7.85
CA ARG A 46 -5.92 9.36 6.60
C ARG A 46 -4.50 9.83 6.84
N LEU A 47 -3.53 9.04 6.39
CA LEU A 47 -2.11 9.36 6.48
C LEU A 47 -1.49 9.24 5.09
N ALA A 48 -0.68 10.22 4.70
CA ALA A 48 0.09 10.16 3.47
C ALA A 48 1.57 10.42 3.77
N PHE A 49 2.42 9.49 3.34
CA PHE A 49 3.86 9.61 3.43
C PHE A 49 4.44 10.02 2.08
N TYR A 50 5.21 11.11 2.10
CA TYR A 50 6.15 11.41 1.05
C TYR A 50 7.53 10.90 1.46
N ILE A 51 8.12 10.06 0.62
CA ILE A 51 9.45 9.51 0.84
C ILE A 51 10.27 9.78 -0.40
N GLU A 52 11.38 10.50 -0.21
CA GLU A 52 12.31 10.75 -1.29
C GLU A 52 12.88 9.43 -1.84
N PRO A 53 13.18 9.33 -3.15
CA PRO A 53 13.68 8.10 -3.77
C PRO A 53 14.97 7.53 -3.17
N TYR A 54 15.69 8.30 -2.37
CA TYR A 54 16.92 7.87 -1.69
C TYR A 54 16.90 8.19 -0.19
N GLY A 55 15.73 8.53 0.35
CA GLY A 55 15.53 8.83 1.76
C GLY A 55 15.79 7.61 2.63
N ASN A 56 16.41 7.82 3.78
CA ASN A 56 16.58 6.77 4.77
C ASN A 56 15.26 6.54 5.49
N VAL A 57 14.60 5.42 5.23
CA VAL A 57 13.32 5.08 5.87
C VAL A 57 13.45 4.38 7.23
N ASP A 58 14.66 4.10 7.71
CA ASP A 58 14.87 3.45 9.01
C ASP A 58 14.24 4.23 10.17
N PRO A 59 14.35 5.57 10.26
CA PRO A 59 13.68 6.34 11.31
C PRO A 59 12.16 6.16 11.29
N LEU A 60 11.55 6.21 10.11
CA LEU A 60 10.11 5.99 9.95
C LEU A 60 9.73 4.58 10.42
N VAL A 61 10.45 3.55 9.95
CA VAL A 61 10.21 2.15 10.35
C VAL A 61 10.32 1.98 11.86
N ASN A 62 11.34 2.58 12.48
CA ASN A 62 11.57 2.51 13.93
C ASN A 62 10.47 3.24 14.72
N THR A 63 10.02 4.40 14.23
CA THR A 63 8.88 5.10 14.83
C THR A 63 7.63 4.24 14.77
N LEU A 64 7.28 3.70 13.60
CA LEU A 64 6.07 2.89 13.43
C LEU A 64 6.12 1.56 14.22
N ALA A 65 7.29 0.93 14.29
CA ALA A 65 7.50 -0.30 15.05
C ALA A 65 7.35 -0.13 16.57
N ALA A 66 7.54 1.08 17.10
CA ALA A 66 7.39 1.36 18.53
C ALA A 66 5.92 1.39 19.01
N PHE A 67 4.94 1.42 18.09
CA PHE A 67 3.52 1.54 18.40
C PHE A 67 2.68 0.45 17.71
N ASP A 68 3.03 -0.82 17.94
CA ASP A 68 2.34 -1.97 17.35
C ASP A 68 0.91 -2.16 17.89
N GLN A 69 0.00 -2.63 17.02
CA GLN A 69 -1.41 -3.00 17.27
C GLN A 69 -2.21 -2.11 18.25
N ASP A 70 -2.09 -2.29 19.57
CA ASP A 70 -2.74 -1.46 20.60
C ASP A 70 -2.18 -0.02 20.63
N GLY A 71 -0.96 0.11 20.11
CA GLY A 71 -0.23 1.33 19.82
C GLY A 71 -0.79 2.15 18.67
N ALA A 72 -1.46 1.50 17.71
CA ALA A 72 -1.66 2.04 16.37
C ALA A 72 -2.65 3.22 16.31
N LEU A 73 -2.33 4.18 15.44
CA LEU A 73 -3.28 5.22 15.02
C LEU A 73 -4.48 4.57 14.29
N PRO A 74 -5.70 5.14 14.40
CA PRO A 74 -6.91 4.60 13.78
C PRO A 74 -7.00 4.89 12.27
N ILE A 75 -5.89 4.72 11.55
CA ILE A 75 -5.77 5.00 10.12
C ILE A 75 -6.54 3.95 9.32
N THR A 76 -7.42 4.42 8.43
CA THR A 76 -8.21 3.59 7.51
C THR A 76 -7.76 3.74 6.06
N SER A 77 -7.11 4.86 5.71
CA SER A 77 -6.58 5.16 4.39
C SER A 77 -5.12 5.59 4.50
N LEU A 78 -4.25 4.92 3.74
CA LEU A 78 -2.82 5.19 3.72
C LEU A 78 -2.37 5.45 2.29
N SER A 79 -1.61 6.53 2.10
CA SER A 79 -0.94 6.81 0.83
C SER A 79 0.57 6.81 1.04
N ILE A 80 1.31 6.16 0.14
CA ILE A 80 2.77 6.12 0.15
C ILE A 80 3.25 6.57 -1.23
N THR A 81 3.94 7.70 -1.27
CA THR A 81 4.67 8.17 -2.46
C THR A 81 6.14 7.87 -2.23
N ALA A 82 6.65 6.81 -2.86
CA ALA A 82 8.02 6.35 -2.67
C ALA A 82 8.51 5.54 -3.88
N ASN A 83 9.83 5.33 -3.98
CA ASN A 83 10.34 4.34 -4.92
C ASN A 83 9.84 2.92 -4.57
N LEU A 84 9.95 2.00 -5.54
CA LEU A 84 9.48 0.63 -5.43
C LEU A 84 10.07 -0.17 -4.26
N MET A 85 11.39 -0.07 -4.08
CA MET A 85 12.12 -0.82 -3.06
C MET A 85 11.68 -0.42 -1.65
N VAL A 86 11.52 0.88 -1.44
CA VAL A 86 11.07 1.47 -0.18
C VAL A 86 9.60 1.13 0.08
N ALA A 87 8.72 1.29 -0.91
CA ALA A 87 7.32 0.94 -0.78
C ALA A 87 7.15 -0.54 -0.43
N ASN A 88 7.89 -1.45 -1.07
CA ASN A 88 7.85 -2.87 -0.75
C ASN A 88 8.31 -3.16 0.69
N ARG A 89 9.39 -2.51 1.13
CA ARG A 89 9.87 -2.63 2.51
C ARG A 89 8.80 -2.23 3.53
N LEU A 90 8.11 -1.11 3.29
CA LEU A 90 7.05 -0.63 4.20
C LEU A 90 5.81 -1.52 4.16
N THR A 91 5.33 -1.87 2.96
CA THR A 91 4.09 -2.64 2.76
C THR A 91 4.08 -3.98 3.49
N SER A 92 5.23 -4.67 3.54
CA SER A 92 5.39 -5.94 4.27
C SER A 92 5.05 -5.88 5.76
N SER A 93 5.05 -4.68 6.38
CA SER A 93 4.80 -4.50 7.81
C SER A 93 3.60 -3.61 8.11
N LEU A 94 2.91 -3.07 7.10
CA LEU A 94 1.79 -2.16 7.28
C LEU A 94 0.66 -2.76 8.10
N ASN A 95 0.35 -4.05 7.92
CA ASN A 95 -0.71 -4.70 8.69
C ASN A 95 -0.45 -4.68 10.20
N LYS A 96 0.82 -4.67 10.62
CA LYS A 96 1.22 -4.59 12.04
C LYS A 96 1.05 -3.18 12.59
N TRP A 97 1.44 -2.16 11.81
CA TRP A 97 1.43 -0.76 12.22
C TRP A 97 0.05 -0.11 12.07
N PHE A 98 -0.75 -0.57 11.10
CA PHE A 98 -2.04 0.00 10.74
C PHE A 98 -3.05 -1.10 10.35
N PRO A 99 -3.48 -1.94 11.31
CA PRO A 99 -4.36 -3.09 11.04
C PRO A 99 -5.77 -2.71 10.54
N ARG A 100 -6.13 -1.43 10.64
CA ARG A 100 -7.44 -0.91 10.19
C ARG A 100 -7.42 -0.36 8.77
N VAL A 101 -6.26 -0.32 8.11
CA VAL A 101 -6.17 0.20 6.74
C VAL A 101 -6.97 -0.68 5.79
N ARG A 102 -7.91 -0.03 5.09
CA ARG A 102 -8.75 -0.64 4.05
C ARG A 102 -8.49 -0.03 2.68
N GLN A 103 -7.84 1.12 2.62
CA GLN A 103 -7.51 1.81 1.38
C GLN A 103 -6.01 2.08 1.37
N LEU A 104 -5.32 1.57 0.35
CA LEU A 104 -3.89 1.76 0.17
C LEU A 104 -3.62 2.34 -1.22
N ASP A 105 -2.99 3.51 -1.23
CA ASP A 105 -2.57 4.18 -2.46
C ASP A 105 -1.04 4.18 -2.52
N LEU A 106 -0.46 3.48 -3.49
CA LEU A 106 0.99 3.47 -3.71
C LEU A 106 1.30 4.22 -5.00
N SER A 107 2.13 5.25 -4.89
CA SER A 107 2.43 6.16 -6.00
C SER A 107 3.92 6.39 -6.25
N CYS A 108 4.25 6.86 -7.45
CA CYS A 108 5.63 7.16 -7.89
C CYS A 108 6.60 5.96 -7.88
N PHE A 109 6.13 4.80 -8.33
CA PHE A 109 6.98 3.63 -8.53
C PHE A 109 8.01 3.86 -9.65
N ASP A 110 9.23 4.24 -9.30
CA ASP A 110 10.37 4.21 -10.23
C ASP A 110 10.90 2.77 -10.37
N ILE A 111 10.87 2.22 -11.59
CA ILE A 111 11.28 0.85 -11.92
C ILE A 111 12.69 0.81 -12.50
N GLY A 112 13.38 1.94 -12.65
CA GLY A 112 14.68 2.04 -13.34
C GLY A 112 15.80 1.13 -12.81
N ARG A 113 15.54 0.29 -11.80
CA ARG A 113 16.45 -0.69 -11.21
C ARG A 113 15.89 -2.10 -11.04
N ALA A 114 14.68 -2.43 -11.51
CA ALA A 114 14.19 -3.81 -11.42
C ALA A 114 14.99 -4.68 -12.41
N THR A 115 15.75 -5.64 -11.90
CA THR A 115 16.70 -6.40 -12.73
C THR A 115 16.05 -7.35 -13.73
N ASN A 116 14.75 -7.64 -13.59
CA ASN A 116 14.02 -8.62 -14.40
C ASN A 116 12.61 -8.14 -14.82
N ASN A 117 12.34 -6.83 -14.85
CA ASN A 117 11.02 -6.25 -15.17
C ASN A 117 9.85 -6.72 -14.28
N ASN A 118 10.09 -7.59 -13.30
CA ASN A 118 9.08 -8.16 -12.43
C ASN A 118 9.17 -7.55 -11.03
N PHE A 119 8.01 -7.26 -10.47
CA PHE A 119 7.84 -6.60 -9.19
C PHE A 119 6.90 -7.41 -8.30
N CYS A 120 7.17 -7.41 -7.00
CA CYS A 120 6.29 -7.99 -6.00
C CYS A 120 6.01 -6.97 -4.89
N VAL A 121 4.73 -6.63 -4.69
CA VAL A 121 4.20 -6.01 -3.46
C VAL A 121 3.79 -7.13 -2.52
N ASP A 122 4.37 -7.18 -1.34
CA ASP A 122 3.85 -8.02 -0.27
C ASP A 122 2.97 -7.18 0.66
N LEU A 123 1.67 -7.49 0.69
CA LEU A 123 0.71 -6.81 1.55
C LEU A 123 0.47 -7.54 2.88
N ASN A 124 1.21 -8.62 3.17
CA ASN A 124 1.24 -9.31 4.47
C ASN A 124 -0.14 -9.45 5.13
N GLN A 125 -1.07 -10.06 4.42
CA GLN A 125 -2.43 -10.37 4.90
C GLN A 125 -3.26 -9.14 5.26
N MET A 126 -3.02 -8.01 4.59
CA MET A 126 -3.95 -6.89 4.67
C MET A 126 -5.31 -7.27 4.06
N ASN A 127 -6.38 -6.74 4.66
CA ASN A 127 -7.74 -6.87 4.13
C ASN A 127 -8.17 -5.51 3.57
N LEU A 128 -7.86 -5.27 2.30
CA LEU A 128 -8.10 -4.00 1.64
C LEU A 128 -9.45 -4.01 0.92
N SER A 129 -10.24 -2.96 1.11
CA SER A 129 -11.37 -2.68 0.23
C SER A 129 -10.90 -2.07 -1.09
N TYR A 130 -9.79 -1.34 -1.07
CA TYR A 130 -9.29 -0.61 -2.23
C TYR A 130 -7.75 -0.59 -2.26
N LEU A 131 -7.20 -0.88 -3.43
CA LEU A 131 -5.78 -0.73 -3.74
C LEU A 131 -5.63 0.12 -5.00
N SER A 132 -4.86 1.20 -4.89
CA SER A 132 -4.44 2.01 -6.03
C SER A 132 -2.94 1.89 -6.25
N LEU A 133 -2.56 1.65 -7.51
CA LEU A 133 -1.17 1.66 -7.95
C LEU A 133 -1.03 2.69 -9.06
N ASP A 134 -0.19 3.69 -8.85
CA ASP A 134 0.23 4.62 -9.90
C ASP A 134 1.24 3.92 -10.82
N LEU A 135 0.83 3.66 -12.05
CA LEU A 135 1.68 3.00 -13.01
C LEU A 135 2.25 3.98 -14.05
N GLY A 136 2.01 5.29 -13.95
CA GLY A 136 2.40 6.26 -15.00
C GLY A 136 3.87 6.14 -15.40
N ARG A 137 4.75 6.00 -14.41
CA ARG A 137 6.20 5.82 -14.61
C ARG A 137 6.63 4.50 -15.26
N PHE A 138 5.76 3.47 -15.31
CA PHE A 138 6.03 2.25 -16.07
C PHE A 138 5.95 2.50 -17.58
N PHE A 139 5.08 3.43 -18.00
CA PHE A 139 4.83 3.73 -19.40
C PHE A 139 5.67 4.91 -19.91
N GLU A 140 6.08 5.79 -19.00
CA GLU A 140 7.08 6.82 -19.24
C GLU A 140 8.50 6.21 -19.32
N SER A 141 8.76 5.35 -20.31
CA SER A 141 10.12 4.86 -20.54
C SER A 141 11.00 6.01 -21.05
N ASN A 142 12.11 6.19 -20.35
CA ASN A 142 13.27 6.99 -20.75
C ASN A 142 13.82 6.44 -22.09
N ASN A 143 14.35 7.30 -22.97
CA ASN A 143 14.73 7.03 -24.38
C ASN A 143 15.67 5.82 -24.65
N ASN A 144 16.14 5.11 -23.62
CA ASN A 144 17.14 4.04 -23.70
C ASN A 144 16.67 2.66 -23.21
N THR A 145 15.44 2.52 -22.72
CA THR A 145 14.86 1.21 -22.37
C THR A 145 13.69 0.91 -23.30
N PRO A 146 13.60 -0.31 -23.88
CA PRO A 146 12.41 -0.69 -24.63
C PRO A 146 11.22 -0.55 -23.70
N SER A 147 10.31 0.36 -24.03
CA SER A 147 9.07 0.57 -23.30
C SER A 147 8.36 -0.78 -23.17
N ALA A 148 8.02 -1.18 -21.95
CA ALA A 148 7.20 -2.36 -21.77
C ALA A 148 5.88 -2.13 -22.52
N SER A 149 5.62 -2.96 -23.52
CA SER A 149 4.38 -2.87 -24.30
C SER A 149 3.19 -3.45 -23.54
N VAL A 150 3.47 -4.20 -22.47
CA VAL A 150 2.47 -4.92 -21.68
C VAL A 150 2.82 -4.85 -20.18
N VAL A 151 1.82 -4.54 -19.35
CA VAL A 151 1.88 -4.75 -17.90
C VAL A 151 0.88 -5.84 -17.52
N ALA A 152 1.37 -6.88 -16.84
CA ALA A 152 0.54 -7.93 -16.28
C ALA A 152 0.47 -7.76 -14.76
N LEU A 153 -0.73 -7.87 -14.18
CA LEU A 153 -0.96 -7.84 -12.75
C LEU A 153 -1.40 -9.22 -12.26
N GLN A 154 -0.61 -9.79 -11.38
CA GLN A 154 -0.88 -11.04 -10.69
C GLN A 154 -1.29 -10.74 -9.24
N VAL A 155 -2.51 -11.10 -8.83
CA VAL A 155 -2.97 -10.98 -7.44
C VAL A 155 -3.10 -12.37 -6.83
N VAL A 156 -2.29 -12.64 -5.81
CA VAL A 156 -2.24 -13.93 -5.11
C VAL A 156 -2.96 -13.81 -3.77
N THR A 157 -4.09 -14.53 -3.64
CA THR A 157 -4.90 -14.55 -2.42
C THR A 157 -4.65 -15.84 -1.62
N PRO A 158 -4.28 -15.76 -0.33
CA PRO A 158 -3.89 -16.94 0.45
C PRO A 158 -5.11 -17.79 0.84
N GLN A 159 -6.27 -17.18 1.11
CA GLN A 159 -7.46 -17.88 1.62
C GLN A 159 -8.00 -18.95 0.66
N ASN A 160 -7.90 -18.71 -0.65
CA ASN A 160 -8.45 -19.59 -1.67
C ASN A 160 -7.38 -20.18 -2.61
N SER A 161 -6.09 -19.98 -2.28
CA SER A 161 -4.95 -20.27 -3.17
C SER A 161 -5.24 -19.84 -4.62
N THR A 162 -5.90 -18.69 -4.75
CA THR A 162 -6.43 -18.22 -6.03
C THR A 162 -5.54 -17.09 -6.52
N THR A 163 -5.04 -17.27 -7.73
CA THR A 163 -4.28 -16.25 -8.43
C THR A 163 -5.15 -15.64 -9.52
N LEU A 164 -5.40 -14.34 -9.40
CA LEU A 164 -6.08 -13.55 -10.42
C LEU A 164 -5.04 -12.87 -11.30
N TRP A 165 -5.24 -12.96 -12.60
CA TRP A 165 -4.39 -12.29 -13.58
C TRP A 165 -5.18 -11.25 -14.36
N TYR A 166 -4.60 -10.07 -14.48
CA TYR A 166 -5.09 -8.99 -15.29
C TYR A 166 -3.99 -8.52 -16.22
N GLN A 167 -4.36 -8.01 -17.39
CA GLN A 167 -3.40 -7.52 -18.38
C GLN A 167 -3.82 -6.13 -18.86
N ILE A 168 -2.85 -5.23 -18.89
CA ILE A 168 -2.95 -3.89 -19.47
C ILE A 168 -2.16 -3.92 -20.77
N GLU A 169 -2.84 -3.62 -21.87
CA GLU A 169 -2.27 -3.46 -23.21
C GLU A 169 -2.79 -2.12 -23.76
N ASP A 170 -1.90 -1.29 -24.31
CA ASP A 170 -2.25 0.03 -24.87
C ASP A 170 -3.10 0.89 -23.91
N GLU A 171 -2.68 0.95 -22.64
CA GLU A 171 -3.34 1.74 -21.56
C GLU A 171 -4.79 1.30 -21.25
N LYS A 172 -5.23 0.14 -21.76
CA LYS A 172 -6.58 -0.37 -21.56
C LYS A 172 -6.56 -1.74 -20.89
N TRP A 173 -7.39 -1.89 -19.86
CA TRP A 173 -7.65 -3.18 -19.25
C TRP A 173 -8.28 -4.15 -20.25
N LYS A 174 -7.63 -5.30 -20.43
CA LYS A 174 -8.21 -6.44 -21.12
C LYS A 174 -8.88 -7.35 -20.10
N THR A 175 -10.07 -6.97 -19.65
CA THR A 175 -10.84 -7.72 -18.63
C THR A 175 -11.34 -9.07 -19.14
N ASP A 176 -11.46 -9.20 -20.46
CA ASP A 176 -11.71 -10.44 -21.20
C ASP A 176 -10.57 -11.48 -21.06
N LYS A 177 -9.37 -11.05 -20.64
CA LYS A 177 -8.21 -11.91 -20.40
C LYS A 177 -8.02 -12.29 -18.91
N ARG A 178 -9.08 -12.20 -18.08
CA ARG A 178 -9.02 -12.61 -16.68
C ARG A 178 -8.82 -14.12 -16.56
N ASN A 179 -7.63 -14.54 -16.15
CA ASN A 179 -7.34 -15.94 -15.84
C ASN A 179 -7.39 -16.15 -14.32
N VAL A 180 -8.10 -17.19 -13.88
CA VAL A 180 -8.21 -17.58 -12.48
C VAL A 180 -7.54 -18.95 -12.32
N LEU A 181 -6.46 -19.00 -11.54
CA LEU A 181 -5.84 -20.26 -11.13
C LEU A 181 -6.30 -20.61 -9.73
N LYS A 182 -6.81 -21.83 -9.52
CA LYS A 182 -7.14 -22.37 -8.21
C LYS A 182 -6.19 -23.50 -7.83
N ASN A 183 -5.64 -23.44 -6.62
CA ASN A 183 -4.96 -24.54 -5.93
C ASN A 183 -3.70 -25.12 -6.60
N GLY A 184 -2.93 -24.37 -7.41
CA GLY A 184 -1.57 -24.76 -7.88
C GLY A 184 -1.42 -26.10 -8.64
N ILE A 185 -2.47 -26.91 -8.75
CA ILE A 185 -2.45 -28.31 -9.18
C ILE A 185 -3.61 -28.59 -10.16
N HIS A 186 -4.70 -27.81 -10.12
CA HIS A 186 -5.77 -27.91 -11.10
C HIS A 186 -5.80 -26.68 -12.02
N LEU A 187 -5.05 -26.81 -13.11
CA LEU A 187 -5.10 -25.93 -14.26
C LEU A 187 -6.48 -26.03 -14.93
N ILE A 188 -7.35 -25.06 -14.68
CA ILE A 188 -8.61 -24.91 -15.44
C ILE A 188 -8.31 -24.48 -16.89
N ASN A 189 -7.08 -24.02 -17.18
CA ASN A 189 -6.57 -23.75 -18.53
C ASN A 189 -5.04 -23.93 -18.62
N VAL A 190 -4.57 -25.10 -19.04
CA VAL A 190 -3.14 -25.38 -19.30
C VAL A 190 -2.49 -24.33 -20.24
N PRO A 191 -3.17 -23.82 -21.30
CA PRO A 191 -2.60 -22.77 -22.15
C PRO A 191 -2.37 -21.44 -21.42
N ALA A 192 -3.15 -21.13 -20.38
CA ALA A 192 -3.02 -19.87 -19.64
C ALA A 192 -1.78 -19.85 -18.75
N ALA A 193 -1.40 -20.98 -18.13
CA ALA A 193 -0.20 -21.05 -17.30
C ALA A 193 1.09 -21.03 -18.11
N VAL A 194 1.14 -21.74 -19.25
CA VAL A 194 2.28 -21.66 -20.17
C VAL A 194 2.44 -20.24 -20.71
N LYS A 195 1.34 -19.55 -21.02
CA LYS A 195 1.36 -18.13 -21.41
C LYS A 195 1.88 -17.23 -20.29
N GLN A 196 1.55 -17.50 -19.03
CA GLN A 196 2.05 -16.74 -17.87
C GLN A 196 3.53 -16.96 -17.63
N GLU A 197 4.01 -18.20 -17.71
CA GLU A 197 5.44 -18.51 -17.59
C GLU A 197 6.24 -17.81 -18.70
N ASN A 198 5.74 -17.84 -19.94
CA ASN A 198 6.34 -17.09 -21.05
C ASN A 198 6.28 -15.57 -20.85
N GLN A 199 5.25 -15.03 -20.19
CA GLN A 199 5.16 -13.61 -19.85
C GLN A 199 6.12 -13.20 -18.73
N MET A 200 6.30 -14.05 -17.71
CA MET A 200 7.28 -13.80 -16.64
C MET A 200 8.73 -13.80 -17.15
N LEU A 201 8.98 -14.51 -18.24
CA LEU A 201 10.27 -14.60 -18.93
C LEU A 201 10.41 -13.60 -20.10
N SER A 202 9.39 -12.77 -20.35
CA SER A 202 9.35 -11.85 -21.49
C SER A 202 10.03 -10.51 -21.14
N ASP A 203 11.00 -10.11 -21.96
CA ASP A 203 11.67 -8.81 -21.82
C ASP A 203 10.75 -7.61 -22.11
N THR A 204 9.57 -7.84 -22.71
CA THR A 204 8.59 -6.81 -23.09
C THR A 204 7.40 -6.73 -22.14
N THR A 205 7.32 -7.63 -21.15
CA THR A 205 6.22 -7.70 -20.20
C THR A 205 6.72 -7.40 -18.79
N ILE A 206 6.09 -6.44 -18.12
CA ILE A 206 6.32 -6.19 -16.70
C ILE A 206 5.25 -6.93 -15.90
N VAL A 207 5.65 -7.85 -15.01
CA VAL A 207 4.71 -8.54 -14.11
C VAL A 207 4.74 -7.89 -12.72
N ILE A 208 3.62 -7.31 -12.31
CA ILE A 208 3.37 -6.81 -10.95
C ILE A 208 2.64 -7.90 -10.17
N THR A 209 3.26 -8.38 -9.11
CA THR A 209 2.67 -9.39 -8.22
C THR A 209 2.22 -8.73 -6.92
N VAL A 210 0.95 -8.87 -6.56
CA VAL A 210 0.42 -8.48 -5.25
C VAL A 210 0.17 -9.76 -4.46
N LYS A 211 0.93 -9.97 -3.38
CA LYS A 211 0.83 -11.17 -2.54
C LYS A 211 0.10 -10.92 -1.24
N GLU A 212 -0.42 -12.02 -0.70
CA GLU A 212 -1.01 -12.10 0.62
C GLU A 212 -2.15 -11.10 0.84
N LEU A 213 -2.96 -10.85 -0.18
CA LEU A 213 -4.13 -10.00 -0.04
C LEU A 213 -5.34 -10.83 0.38
N LEU A 214 -5.96 -10.53 1.53
CA LEU A 214 -7.07 -11.34 2.05
C LEU A 214 -8.33 -11.19 1.20
N GLU A 215 -8.71 -9.95 0.90
CA GLU A 215 -9.86 -9.61 0.07
C GLU A 215 -9.54 -8.30 -0.68
N LEU A 216 -10.10 -8.15 -1.89
CA LEU A 216 -10.01 -6.92 -2.68
C LEU A 216 -11.34 -6.66 -3.36
N VAL A 217 -12.00 -5.56 -3.01
CA VAL A 217 -13.29 -5.17 -3.59
C VAL A 217 -13.11 -4.29 -4.82
N GLY A 218 -12.11 -3.41 -4.82
CA GLY A 218 -11.80 -2.52 -5.94
C GLY A 218 -10.30 -2.38 -6.19
N PHE A 219 -9.94 -2.27 -7.46
CA PHE A 219 -8.57 -2.04 -7.91
C PHE A 219 -8.57 -0.94 -8.97
N LEU A 220 -7.68 0.05 -8.81
CA LEU A 220 -7.45 1.10 -9.79
C LEU A 220 -5.97 1.14 -10.13
N ALA A 221 -5.65 1.11 -11.42
CA ALA A 221 -4.36 1.57 -11.92
C ALA A 221 -4.62 2.75 -12.85
N TYR A 222 -3.86 3.82 -12.67
CA TYR A 222 -3.92 5.00 -13.51
C TYR A 222 -2.53 5.34 -14.04
N HIS A 223 -2.54 6.07 -15.15
CA HIS A 223 -1.39 6.66 -15.82
C HIS A 223 -1.33 8.15 -15.50
#